data_AF-A0A5K7ZV25-F1
#
_entry.id   AF-A0A5K7ZV25-F1
#
_cell.length_a   1.000
_cell.length_b   1.000
_cell.length_c   1.000
_cell.angle_alpha   90.00
_cell.angle_beta   90.00
_cell.angle_gamma   90.00
#
_symmetry.space_group_name_H-M   'P 1'
#
loop_
_entity.id
_entity.type
_entity.pdbx_description
1 polymer ?
#
loop_
_entity_poly.entity_id
_entity_poly.type
_entity_poly.pdbx_seq_one_letter_code
_entity_poly.pdbx_strand_id
1 'polypeptide(L)'
;MATSDDRKDKPLWLLMEENILALDSKDVADSNLEATIQKLAGELDAAGQNVSRHGGNLMQLRWAVDKMRSVGKPMLKDLNGAIAALTLEEASEPYAATTRLLDDIGTTWPELRYPDRRPEVIRAVEKARLDLLTAKAKGLPGDEGIRLLIDEKIDSQVIIGSMEITEEKLAEVKETIKKELAERERVKTLLKAVESKSDEEKAKHLFDNDVTEALIMEMMQVDQSMLDGVKKAMEEELKEKQRLAEEEAARKKAEAEGPALKDIPPEDMLGYIESIREIMEFSDVEKEIRTMCEQSSIPKSLVDIAVSDADKLDELEKEAEG
;
A
#
# COMPACT_ATOMS: atom_id res chain seq x y z
N MET A 1 34.88 9.43 -6.70
CA MET A 1 35.76 10.50 -7.19
C MET A 1 34.87 11.56 -7.80
N ALA A 2 34.90 12.80 -7.30
CA ALA A 2 34.10 13.90 -7.87
C ALA A 2 34.66 14.27 -9.24
N THR A 3 33.79 14.55 -10.21
CA THR A 3 34.22 14.92 -11.57
C THR A 3 34.71 16.38 -11.61
N SER A 4 35.40 16.80 -12.68
CA SER A 4 35.96 18.16 -12.78
C SER A 4 34.90 19.27 -12.81
N ASP A 5 33.65 18.96 -13.13
CA ASP A 5 32.54 19.93 -13.11
C ASP A 5 32.01 20.16 -11.69
N ASP A 6 31.95 19.14 -10.83
CA ASP A 6 31.55 19.27 -9.41
C ASP A 6 32.47 20.23 -8.62
N ARG A 7 33.69 20.46 -9.09
CA ARG A 7 34.67 21.37 -8.45
C ARG A 7 34.50 22.84 -8.86
N LYS A 8 33.86 23.15 -9.99
CA LYS A 8 33.69 24.54 -10.45
C LYS A 8 32.58 25.29 -9.72
N ASP A 9 31.56 24.57 -9.27
CA ASP A 9 30.39 25.15 -8.59
C ASP A 9 30.58 25.29 -7.07
N LYS A 10 31.67 24.78 -6.51
CA LYS A 10 31.97 24.91 -5.09
C LYS A 10 32.55 26.30 -4.77
N PRO A 11 32.15 26.92 -3.65
CA PRO A 11 32.72 28.17 -3.23
C PRO A 11 34.19 27.98 -2.82
N LEU A 12 34.99 29.01 -3.08
CA LEU A 12 36.44 28.99 -2.86
C LEU A 12 36.83 28.56 -1.44
N TRP A 13 36.10 29.03 -0.42
CA TRP A 13 36.39 28.68 0.98
C TRP A 13 36.30 27.17 1.22
N LEU A 14 35.33 26.49 0.59
CA LEU A 14 35.15 25.05 0.76
C LEU A 14 36.28 24.28 0.08
N LEU A 15 36.69 24.72 -1.12
CA LEU A 15 37.85 24.14 -1.83
C LEU A 15 39.16 24.31 -1.04
N MET A 16 39.36 25.49 -0.43
CA MET A 16 40.51 25.72 0.45
C MET A 16 40.52 24.73 1.62
N GLU A 17 39.39 24.59 2.29
CA GLU A 17 39.28 23.71 3.46
C GLU A 17 39.36 22.22 3.10
N GLU A 18 38.86 21.80 1.92
CA GLU A 18 39.03 20.44 1.41
C GLU A 18 40.50 20.09 1.22
N ASN A 19 41.30 21.02 0.70
CA ASN A 19 42.75 20.81 0.57
C ASN A 19 43.48 20.89 1.91
N ILE A 20 43.06 21.78 2.82
CA ILE A 20 43.61 21.87 4.18
C ILE A 20 43.35 20.58 4.97
N LEU A 21 42.18 19.97 4.80
CA LEU A 21 41.81 18.70 5.43
C LEU A 21 42.78 17.56 5.08
N ALA A 22 43.41 17.61 3.90
CA ALA A 22 44.35 16.61 3.43
C ALA A 22 45.78 16.78 3.98
N LEU A 23 46.08 17.90 4.66
CA LEU A 23 47.40 18.18 5.21
C LEU A 23 47.69 17.35 6.46
N ASP A 24 48.96 16.99 6.64
CA ASP A 24 49.48 16.41 7.87
C ASP A 24 50.21 17.42 8.77
N SER A 25 50.58 17.01 9.99
CA SER A 25 51.27 17.87 10.95
C SER A 25 52.65 18.39 10.49
N LYS A 26 53.31 17.71 9.55
CA LYS A 26 54.63 18.09 9.01
C LYS A 26 54.48 19.13 7.90
N ASP A 27 53.39 19.07 7.15
CA ASP A 27 53.07 20.04 6.10
C ASP A 27 52.88 21.45 6.68
N VAL A 28 52.42 21.55 7.93
CA VAL A 28 52.08 22.83 8.59
C VAL A 28 53.11 23.27 9.63
N ALA A 29 54.29 22.63 9.64
CA ALA A 29 55.42 23.07 10.46
C ALA A 29 55.96 24.43 9.98
N ASP A 30 56.50 25.26 10.89
CA ASP A 30 56.98 26.61 10.55
C ASP A 30 57.98 26.63 9.39
N SER A 31 58.85 25.61 9.30
CA SER A 31 59.84 25.49 8.22
C SER A 31 59.23 25.22 6.84
N ASN A 32 58.01 24.68 6.80
CA ASN A 32 57.33 24.22 5.58
C ASN A 32 56.10 25.06 5.23
N LEU A 33 55.63 25.90 6.15
CA LEU A 33 54.34 26.59 6.07
C LEU A 33 54.15 27.37 4.77
N GLU A 34 55.11 28.23 4.41
CA GLU A 34 55.01 29.04 3.20
C GLU A 34 55.03 28.16 1.94
N ALA A 35 55.88 27.13 1.91
CA ALA A 35 55.93 26.19 0.78
C ALA A 35 54.60 25.45 0.62
N THR A 36 53.97 25.04 1.73
CA THR A 36 52.65 24.40 1.74
C THR A 36 51.55 25.36 1.25
N ILE A 37 51.53 26.61 1.72
CA ILE A 37 50.56 27.61 1.27
C ILE A 37 50.70 27.88 -0.24
N GLN A 38 51.93 27.99 -0.75
CA GLN A 38 52.17 28.16 -2.19
C GLN A 38 51.75 26.94 -3.00
N LYS A 39 52.02 25.73 -2.49
CA LYS A 39 51.55 24.48 -3.11
C LYS A 39 50.02 24.46 -3.19
N LEU A 40 49.33 24.72 -2.09
CA LEU A 40 47.86 24.79 -2.04
C LEU A 40 47.29 25.85 -2.98
N ALA A 41 47.90 27.03 -3.03
CA ALA A 41 47.49 28.09 -3.96
C ALA A 41 47.66 27.66 -5.42
N GLY A 42 48.76 26.97 -5.75
CA GLY A 42 49.01 26.42 -7.09
C GLY A 42 48.00 25.32 -7.48
N GLU A 43 47.61 24.45 -6.55
CA GLU A 43 46.58 23.44 -6.77
C GLU A 43 45.19 24.08 -7.03
N LEU A 44 44.85 25.12 -6.28
CA LEU A 44 43.62 25.88 -6.48
C LEU A 44 43.64 26.68 -7.80
N ASP A 45 44.79 27.21 -8.21
CA ASP A 45 44.96 27.86 -9.52
C ASP A 45 44.78 26.88 -10.67
N ALA A 46 45.32 25.66 -10.55
CA ALA A 46 45.11 24.59 -11.54
C ALA A 46 43.63 24.20 -11.65
N ALA A 47 42.85 24.39 -10.57
CA ALA A 47 41.39 24.26 -10.57
C ALA A 47 40.65 25.52 -11.05
N GLY A 48 41.36 26.58 -11.48
CA GLY A 48 40.78 27.80 -12.05
C GLY A 48 40.44 28.91 -11.04
N GLN A 49 40.81 28.76 -9.76
CA GLN A 49 40.38 29.66 -8.68
C GLN A 49 41.22 30.93 -8.50
N ASN A 50 42.33 31.06 -9.24
CA ASN A 50 43.19 32.24 -9.28
C ASN A 50 43.63 32.76 -7.88
N VAL A 51 43.96 31.85 -6.98
CA VAL A 51 44.39 32.12 -5.60
C VAL A 51 45.77 32.74 -5.54
N SER A 52 46.78 32.23 -6.25
CA SER A 52 48.15 32.77 -6.13
C SER A 52 48.30 34.16 -6.74
N ARG A 53 47.46 34.49 -7.72
CA ARG A 53 47.50 35.76 -8.46
C ARG A 53 46.49 36.79 -7.96
N HIS A 54 45.67 36.46 -6.97
CA HIS A 54 44.72 37.37 -6.34
C HIS A 54 45.02 37.51 -4.84
N GLY A 55 45.56 38.67 -4.45
CA GLY A 55 46.05 38.90 -3.08
C GLY A 55 45.00 38.66 -1.99
N GLY A 56 43.73 38.97 -2.26
CA GLY A 56 42.63 38.68 -1.31
C GLY A 56 42.38 37.17 -1.13
N ASN A 57 42.45 36.38 -2.20
CA ASN A 57 42.21 34.93 -2.14
C ASN A 57 43.38 34.23 -1.45
N LEU A 58 44.62 34.65 -1.77
CA LEU A 58 45.80 34.16 -1.07
C LEU A 58 45.74 34.46 0.43
N MET A 59 45.24 35.64 0.80
CA MET A 59 45.12 36.01 2.21
C MET A 59 44.04 35.19 2.93
N GLN A 60 42.91 34.89 2.27
CA GLN A 60 41.91 33.96 2.79
C GLN A 60 42.49 32.57 3.05
N LEU A 61 43.27 32.01 2.11
CA LEU A 61 43.95 30.72 2.29
C LEU A 61 44.91 30.76 3.49
N ARG A 62 45.71 31.83 3.61
CA ARG A 62 46.63 32.02 4.75
C ARG A 62 45.87 32.01 6.08
N TRP A 63 44.80 32.79 6.18
CA TRP A 63 44.00 32.85 7.41
C TRP A 63 43.37 31.50 7.77
N ALA A 64 42.88 30.74 6.77
CA ALA A 64 42.35 29.40 7.00
C ALA A 64 43.43 28.44 7.54
N VAL A 65 44.62 28.44 6.94
CA VAL A 65 45.76 27.63 7.40
C VAL A 65 46.22 28.04 8.80
N ASP A 66 46.37 29.35 9.06
CA ASP A 66 46.77 29.87 10.38
C ASP A 66 45.75 29.52 11.47
N LYS A 67 44.45 29.64 11.16
CA LYS A 67 43.38 29.26 12.08
C LYS A 67 43.40 27.77 12.36
N MET A 68 43.53 26.92 11.33
CA MET A 68 43.69 25.47 11.49
C MET A 68 44.87 25.12 12.39
N ARG A 69 46.02 25.79 12.22
CA ARG A 69 47.19 25.59 13.09
C ARG A 69 46.92 26.01 14.53
N SER A 70 46.24 27.14 14.73
CA SER A 70 45.89 27.64 16.08
C SER A 70 44.93 26.71 16.82
N VAL A 71 43.98 26.09 16.11
CA VAL A 71 43.02 25.13 16.67
C VAL A 71 43.62 23.73 16.79
N GLY A 72 44.65 23.42 15.99
CA GLY A 72 45.34 22.12 15.97
C GLY A 72 44.64 21.05 15.13
N LYS A 73 43.61 21.41 14.37
CA LYS A 73 42.85 20.52 13.47
C LYS A 73 42.12 21.33 12.38
N PRO A 74 41.86 20.75 11.19
CA PRO A 74 41.10 21.41 10.13
C PRO A 74 39.63 21.67 10.48
N MET A 75 39.05 22.76 9.96
CA MET A 75 37.64 23.10 10.17
C MET A 75 36.70 22.01 9.64
N LEU A 76 36.95 21.51 8.42
CA LEU A 76 36.12 20.45 7.84
C LEU A 76 36.13 19.16 8.65
N LYS A 77 37.16 18.91 9.46
CA LYS A 77 37.16 17.73 10.34
C LYS A 77 36.07 17.82 11.40
N ASP A 78 35.92 19.01 12.01
CA ASP A 78 34.86 19.26 12.99
C ASP A 78 33.48 19.33 12.34
N LEU A 79 33.38 20.02 11.20
CA LEU A 79 32.12 20.12 10.46
C LEU A 79 31.62 18.72 10.03
N ASN A 80 32.48 17.91 9.41
CA ASN A 80 32.11 16.56 8.98
C ASN A 80 31.78 15.66 10.17
N GLY A 81 32.52 15.80 11.29
CA GLY A 81 32.21 15.07 12.52
C GLY A 81 30.85 15.42 13.10
N ALA A 82 30.49 16.71 13.13
CA ALA A 82 29.19 17.18 13.60
C ALA A 82 28.06 16.70 12.68
N ILE A 83 28.24 16.78 11.36
CA ILE A 83 27.26 16.29 10.37
C ILE A 83 27.08 14.78 10.50
N ALA A 84 28.16 14.02 10.65
CA ALA A 84 28.10 12.56 10.78
C ALA A 84 27.45 12.10 12.09
N ALA A 85 27.42 12.96 13.12
CA ALA A 85 26.76 12.68 14.39
C ALA A 85 25.25 12.97 14.36
N LEU A 86 24.73 13.60 13.30
CA LEU A 86 23.31 13.91 13.19
C LEU A 86 22.47 12.62 13.16
N THR A 87 21.37 12.66 13.89
CA THR A 87 20.31 11.65 13.81
C THR A 87 19.31 12.01 12.70
N LEU A 88 18.49 11.03 12.30
CA LEU A 88 17.45 11.25 11.30
C LEU A 88 16.41 12.29 11.75
N GLU A 89 16.09 12.30 13.04
CA GLU A 89 15.16 13.28 13.63
C GLU A 89 15.75 14.69 13.57
N GLU A 90 17.01 14.87 13.96
CA GLU A 90 17.66 16.18 13.88
C GLU A 90 17.77 16.66 12.43
N ALA A 91 18.18 15.78 11.51
CA ALA A 91 18.37 16.11 10.11
C ALA A 91 17.03 16.35 9.36
N SER A 92 15.89 15.97 9.95
CA SER A 92 14.54 16.16 9.37
C SER A 92 14.17 17.64 9.18
N GLU A 93 14.78 18.54 9.95
CA GLU A 93 14.67 19.99 9.81
C GLU A 93 16.04 20.60 9.42
N PRO A 94 16.46 20.55 8.14
CA PRO A 94 17.82 20.91 7.73
C PRO A 94 18.26 22.31 8.14
N TYR A 95 17.35 23.28 8.14
CA TYR A 95 17.65 24.67 8.55
C TYR A 95 17.86 24.80 10.05
N ALA A 96 17.06 24.11 10.86
CA ALA A 96 17.18 24.12 12.31
C ALA A 96 18.45 23.36 12.75
N ALA A 97 18.67 22.18 12.17
CA ALA A 97 19.89 21.38 12.36
C ALA A 97 21.15 22.17 12.00
N THR A 98 21.14 22.86 10.85
CA THR A 98 22.25 23.72 10.46
C THR A 98 22.49 24.84 11.48
N THR A 99 21.43 25.46 12.00
CA THR A 99 21.57 26.53 13.00
C THR A 99 22.23 26.00 14.27
N ARG A 100 21.73 24.88 14.82
CA ARG A 100 22.30 24.25 16.02
C ARG A 100 23.76 23.86 15.81
N LEU A 101 24.05 23.22 14.67
CA LEU A 101 25.41 22.85 14.30
C LEU A 101 26.34 24.08 14.25
N LEU A 102 25.91 25.17 13.60
CA LEU A 102 26.69 26.41 13.50
C LEU A 102 26.83 27.14 14.84
N ASP A 103 25.87 26.99 15.76
CA ASP A 103 25.99 27.53 17.11
C ASP A 103 27.07 26.76 17.90
N ASP A 104 27.06 25.43 17.81
CA ASP A 104 27.99 24.54 18.51
C ASP A 104 29.44 24.71 18.02
N ILE A 105 29.68 24.56 16.73
CA ILE A 105 31.06 24.61 16.18
C ILE A 105 31.50 26.01 15.81
N GLY A 106 30.57 26.95 15.60
CA GLY A 106 30.88 28.32 15.19
C GLY A 106 31.57 29.15 16.27
N THR A 107 31.64 28.68 17.52
CA THR A 107 32.50 29.31 18.54
C THR A 107 33.98 29.04 18.24
N THR A 108 34.31 27.85 17.74
CA THR A 108 35.67 27.48 17.32
C THR A 108 35.99 28.06 15.94
N TRP A 109 35.00 28.04 15.05
CA TRP A 109 35.08 28.43 13.65
C TRP A 109 34.05 29.54 13.30
N PRO A 110 34.23 30.79 13.77
CA PRO A 110 33.26 31.88 13.59
C PRO A 110 32.87 32.16 12.14
N GLU A 111 33.78 31.93 11.21
CA GLU A 111 33.58 32.09 9.78
C GLU A 111 32.50 31.17 9.21
N LEU A 112 32.18 30.03 9.85
CA LEU A 112 31.05 29.18 9.46
C LEU A 112 29.69 29.86 9.68
N ARG A 113 29.63 30.87 10.56
CA ARG A 113 28.40 31.66 10.77
C ARG A 113 28.18 32.72 9.68
N TYR A 114 29.12 32.89 8.76
CA TYR A 114 28.93 33.82 7.66
C TYR A 114 27.79 33.37 6.73
N PRO A 115 26.92 34.29 6.29
CA PRO A 115 25.76 33.94 5.47
C PRO A 115 26.09 33.23 4.16
N ASP A 116 27.26 33.47 3.58
CA ASP A 116 27.75 32.87 2.34
C ASP A 116 28.14 31.40 2.49
N ARG A 117 28.49 30.94 3.71
CA ARG A 117 28.82 29.53 3.98
C ARG A 117 27.60 28.68 4.33
N ARG A 118 26.55 29.31 4.85
CA ARG A 118 25.33 28.64 5.32
C ARG A 118 24.67 27.74 4.27
N PRO A 119 24.54 28.12 2.97
CA PRO A 119 23.95 27.25 1.96
C PRO A 119 24.68 25.91 1.80
N GLU A 120 26.02 25.89 1.88
CA GLU A 120 26.77 24.62 1.78
C GLU A 120 26.54 23.73 2.99
N VAL A 121 26.47 24.32 4.18
CA VAL A 121 26.21 23.55 5.40
C VAL A 121 24.81 22.95 5.35
N ILE A 122 23.81 23.71 4.87
CA ILE A 122 22.45 23.18 4.65
C ILE A 122 22.49 22.01 3.66
N ARG A 123 23.16 22.17 2.50
CA ARG A 123 23.32 21.09 1.52
C ARG A 123 23.96 19.83 2.13
N ALA A 124 24.97 20.01 2.97
CA ALA A 124 25.65 18.89 3.61
C ALA A 124 24.75 18.18 4.64
N VAL A 125 23.93 18.93 5.38
CA VAL A 125 22.90 18.38 6.28
C VAL A 125 21.80 17.65 5.52
N GLU A 126 21.29 18.22 4.42
CA GLU A 126 20.29 17.57 3.55
C GLU A 126 20.83 16.26 2.96
N LYS A 127 22.09 16.26 2.54
CA LYS A 127 22.77 15.04 2.08
C LYS A 127 22.88 14.01 3.20
N ALA A 128 23.28 14.42 4.41
CA ALA A 128 23.35 13.50 5.55
C ALA A 128 21.97 12.91 5.89
N ARG A 129 20.90 13.71 5.83
CA ARG A 129 19.51 13.20 5.96
C ARG A 129 19.23 12.12 4.92
N LEU A 130 19.56 12.38 3.65
CA LEU A 130 19.34 11.43 2.56
C LEU A 130 20.14 10.13 2.75
N ASP A 131 21.38 10.23 3.19
CA ASP A 131 22.24 9.07 3.47
C ASP A 131 21.66 8.24 4.64
N LEU A 132 21.17 8.89 5.71
CA LEU A 132 20.49 8.24 6.82
C LEU A 132 19.17 7.56 6.40
N LEU A 133 18.36 8.24 5.59
CA LEU A 133 17.11 7.67 5.04
C LEU A 133 17.41 6.47 4.14
N THR A 134 18.42 6.56 3.30
CA THR A 134 18.84 5.47 2.42
C THR A 134 19.34 4.27 3.24
N ALA A 135 20.15 4.51 4.27
CA ALA A 135 20.61 3.46 5.17
C ALA A 135 19.44 2.77 5.89
N LYS A 136 18.45 3.55 6.37
CA LYS A 136 17.22 3.01 6.95
C LYS A 136 16.42 2.19 5.94
N ALA A 137 16.23 2.72 4.73
CA ALA A 137 15.48 2.05 3.67
C ALA A 137 16.12 0.73 3.23
N LYS A 138 17.45 0.67 3.10
CA LYS A 138 18.19 -0.57 2.80
C LYS A 138 18.10 -1.63 3.91
N GLY A 139 17.82 -1.21 5.14
CA GLY A 139 17.62 -2.12 6.27
C GLY A 139 16.22 -2.73 6.34
N LEU A 140 15.25 -2.26 5.55
CA LEU A 140 13.88 -2.76 5.53
C LEU A 140 13.71 -3.92 4.54
N PRO A 141 12.84 -4.91 4.83
CA PRO A 141 12.61 -6.03 3.95
C PRO A 141 11.80 -5.65 2.70
N GLY A 142 12.08 -6.33 1.58
CA GLY A 142 11.30 -6.21 0.35
C GLY A 142 11.19 -4.78 -0.17
N ASP A 143 9.97 -4.37 -0.52
CA ASP A 143 9.69 -3.05 -1.11
C ASP A 143 9.41 -1.96 -0.05
N GLU A 144 9.45 -2.29 1.24
CA GLU A 144 9.16 -1.33 2.33
C GLU A 144 10.13 -0.15 2.36
N GLY A 145 11.41 -0.41 2.05
CA GLY A 145 12.41 0.66 1.92
C GLY A 145 12.08 1.66 0.81
N ILE A 146 11.62 1.16 -0.34
CA ILE A 146 11.21 2.01 -1.47
C ILE A 146 9.97 2.82 -1.10
N ARG A 147 9.00 2.19 -0.44
CA ARG A 147 7.78 2.86 0.06
C ARG A 147 8.12 4.01 1.01
N LEU A 148 9.01 3.79 1.97
CA LEU A 148 9.46 4.80 2.92
C LEU A 148 10.05 6.03 2.19
N LEU A 149 10.91 5.81 1.19
CA LEU A 149 11.52 6.92 0.45
C LEU A 149 10.51 7.69 -0.42
N ILE A 150 9.50 7.00 -0.96
CA ILE A 150 8.39 7.65 -1.67
C ILE A 150 7.56 8.51 -0.73
N ASP A 151 7.25 8.01 0.47
CA ASP A 151 6.47 8.72 1.49
C ASP A 151 7.21 9.98 2.00
N GLU A 152 8.53 9.88 2.16
CA GLU A 152 9.44 11.00 2.47
C GLU A 152 9.63 11.97 1.28
N LYS A 153 8.94 11.74 0.16
CA LYS A 153 8.93 12.58 -1.06
C LYS A 153 10.32 12.75 -1.69
N ILE A 154 11.15 11.72 -1.62
CA ILE A 154 12.46 11.73 -2.28
C ILE A 154 12.28 11.60 -3.79
N ASP A 155 13.09 12.33 -4.56
CA ASP A 155 13.04 12.30 -6.02
C ASP A 155 13.32 10.88 -6.57
N SER A 156 12.65 10.53 -7.66
CA SER A 156 12.71 9.19 -8.22
C SER A 156 14.10 8.79 -8.70
N GLN A 157 14.84 9.70 -9.32
CA GLN A 157 16.20 9.44 -9.79
C GLN A 157 17.16 9.24 -8.61
N VAL A 158 16.93 9.97 -7.52
CA VAL A 158 17.69 9.81 -6.29
C VAL A 158 17.42 8.44 -5.66
N ILE A 159 16.16 8.00 -5.59
CA ILE A 159 15.80 6.66 -5.06
C ILE A 159 16.44 5.56 -5.91
N ILE A 160 16.36 5.66 -7.24
CA ILE A 160 16.96 4.70 -8.18
C ILE A 160 18.47 4.57 -7.92
N GLY A 161 19.17 5.71 -7.86
CA GLY A 161 20.60 5.73 -7.62
C GLY A 161 21.00 5.25 -6.22
N SER A 162 20.25 5.64 -5.19
CA SER A 162 20.61 5.34 -3.80
C SER A 162 20.29 3.89 -3.41
N MET A 163 19.17 3.35 -3.90
CA MET A 163 18.72 1.98 -3.66
C MET A 163 19.29 0.99 -4.68
N GLU A 164 19.97 1.45 -5.73
CA GLU A 164 20.53 0.62 -6.81
C GLU A 164 19.47 -0.27 -7.49
N ILE A 165 18.27 0.28 -7.68
CA ILE A 165 17.12 -0.39 -8.32
C ILE A 165 16.93 0.11 -9.76
N THR A 166 16.06 -0.54 -10.52
CA THR A 166 15.71 -0.10 -11.88
C THR A 166 14.48 0.82 -11.88
N GLU A 167 14.28 1.56 -12.98
CA GLU A 167 13.09 2.38 -13.19
C GLU A 167 11.80 1.54 -13.16
N GLU A 168 11.84 0.34 -13.74
CA GLU A 168 10.71 -0.58 -13.76
C GLU A 168 10.30 -1.00 -12.35
N LYS A 169 11.28 -1.31 -11.48
CA LYS A 169 10.99 -1.71 -10.10
C LYS A 169 10.35 -0.56 -9.32
N LEU A 170 10.85 0.67 -9.48
CA LEU A 170 10.24 1.83 -8.83
C LEU A 170 8.81 2.08 -9.34
N ALA A 171 8.57 1.88 -10.64
CA ALA A 171 7.24 2.02 -11.25
C ALA A 171 6.25 0.97 -10.72
N GLU A 172 6.68 -0.29 -10.57
CA GLU A 172 5.87 -1.37 -9.98
C GLU A 172 5.41 -1.03 -8.56
N VAL A 173 6.32 -0.55 -7.71
CA VAL A 173 6.00 -0.16 -6.33
C VAL A 173 5.03 1.02 -6.31
N LYS A 174 5.23 2.03 -7.16
CA LYS A 174 4.31 3.17 -7.28
C LYS A 174 2.90 2.75 -7.72
N GLU A 175 2.78 1.86 -8.70
CA GLU A 175 1.47 1.35 -9.13
C GLU A 175 0.80 0.51 -8.04
N THR A 176 1.57 -0.22 -7.23
CA THR A 176 1.05 -0.96 -6.07
C THR A 176 0.49 0.00 -5.02
N ILE A 177 1.26 1.02 -4.64
CA ILE A 177 0.80 2.08 -3.71
C ILE A 177 -0.47 2.76 -4.25
N LYS A 178 -0.51 3.07 -5.54
CA LYS A 178 -1.66 3.71 -6.19
C LYS A 178 -2.92 2.82 -6.13
N LYS A 179 -2.79 1.51 -6.35
CA LYS A 179 -3.90 0.55 -6.20
C LYS A 179 -4.40 0.50 -4.76
N GLU A 180 -3.49 0.45 -3.79
CA GLU A 180 -3.85 0.47 -2.36
C GLU A 180 -4.57 1.77 -1.95
N LEU A 181 -4.10 2.93 -2.43
CA LEU A 181 -4.75 4.21 -2.17
C LEU A 181 -6.13 4.29 -2.82
N ALA A 182 -6.28 3.80 -4.06
CA ALA A 182 -7.58 3.73 -4.72
C ALA A 182 -8.56 2.82 -3.97
N GLU A 183 -8.06 1.68 -3.47
CA GLU A 183 -8.86 0.75 -2.67
C GLU A 183 -9.26 1.35 -1.31
N ARG A 184 -8.35 2.07 -0.63
CA ARG A 184 -8.67 2.84 0.59
C ARG A 184 -9.76 3.88 0.36
N GLU A 185 -9.70 4.62 -0.75
CA GLU A 185 -10.75 5.60 -1.10
C GLU A 185 -12.08 4.91 -1.49
N ARG A 186 -12.04 3.74 -2.13
CA ARG A 186 -13.23 2.91 -2.35
C ARG A 186 -13.86 2.50 -1.02
N VAL A 187 -13.08 1.95 -0.10
CA VAL A 187 -13.54 1.53 1.24
C VAL A 187 -14.10 2.71 2.02
N LYS A 188 -13.45 3.88 1.97
CA LYS A 188 -13.96 5.11 2.60
C LYS A 188 -15.32 5.53 2.04
N THR A 189 -15.53 5.35 0.74
CA THR A 189 -16.83 5.62 0.10
C THR A 189 -17.90 4.62 0.56
N LEU A 190 -17.56 3.34 0.68
CA LEU A 190 -18.46 2.31 1.23
C LEU A 190 -18.84 2.64 2.68
N LEU A 191 -17.86 2.97 3.52
CA LEU A 191 -18.09 3.33 4.93
C LEU A 191 -19.00 4.56 5.09
N LYS A 192 -18.91 5.55 4.20
CA LYS A 192 -19.82 6.70 4.19
C LYS A 192 -21.27 6.31 3.89
N ALA A 193 -21.50 5.33 3.01
CA ALA A 193 -22.85 4.86 2.68
C ALA A 193 -23.55 4.19 3.88
N VAL A 194 -22.77 3.67 4.84
CA VAL A 194 -23.24 2.99 6.04
C VAL A 194 -22.79 3.68 7.33
N GLU A 195 -22.53 4.99 7.29
CA GLU A 195 -21.93 5.73 8.42
C GLU A 195 -22.76 5.66 9.71
N SER A 196 -24.09 5.66 9.58
CA SER A 196 -25.04 5.60 10.70
C SER A 196 -25.28 4.19 11.28
N LYS A 197 -24.69 3.17 10.68
CA LYS A 197 -24.86 1.77 11.08
C LYS A 197 -23.88 1.36 12.18
N SER A 198 -24.15 0.23 12.84
CA SER A 198 -23.22 -0.37 13.81
C SER A 198 -21.93 -0.83 13.11
N ASP A 199 -20.86 -1.01 13.89
CA ASP A 199 -19.59 -1.48 13.34
C ASP A 199 -19.70 -2.89 12.76
N GLU A 200 -20.55 -3.76 13.33
CA GLU A 200 -20.84 -5.08 12.77
C GLU A 200 -21.49 -4.99 11.39
N GLU A 201 -22.47 -4.10 11.21
CA GLU A 201 -23.15 -3.89 9.93
C GLU A 201 -22.23 -3.24 8.89
N LYS A 202 -21.32 -2.35 9.33
CA LYS A 202 -20.29 -1.76 8.48
C LYS A 202 -19.30 -2.82 8.00
N ALA A 203 -18.81 -3.68 8.90
CA ALA A 203 -17.91 -4.77 8.54
C ALA A 203 -18.57 -5.76 7.59
N LYS A 204 -19.83 -6.13 7.84
CA LYS A 204 -20.63 -6.96 6.93
C LYS A 204 -20.76 -6.33 5.54
N HIS A 205 -21.06 -5.04 5.46
CA HIS A 205 -21.12 -4.33 4.19
C HIS A 205 -19.79 -4.33 3.44
N LEU A 206 -18.65 -4.22 4.14
CA LEU A 206 -17.33 -4.30 3.52
C LEU A 206 -17.01 -5.72 3.02
N PHE A 207 -17.39 -6.76 3.76
CA PHE A 207 -17.26 -8.15 3.30
C PHE A 207 -18.11 -8.43 2.05
N ASP A 208 -19.35 -7.93 2.02
CA ASP A 208 -20.24 -8.06 0.85
C ASP A 208 -19.69 -7.33 -0.39
N ASN A 209 -18.71 -6.42 -0.23
CA ASN A 209 -18.03 -5.68 -1.29
C ASN A 209 -16.59 -6.15 -1.54
N ASP A 210 -16.27 -7.39 -1.13
CA ASP A 210 -14.98 -8.06 -1.35
C ASP A 210 -13.76 -7.29 -0.78
N VAL A 211 -13.94 -6.56 0.32
CA VAL A 211 -12.85 -5.85 0.98
C VAL A 211 -12.06 -6.83 1.85
N THR A 212 -10.72 -6.77 1.75
CA THR A 212 -9.83 -7.63 2.55
C THR A 212 -9.90 -7.32 4.05
N GLU A 213 -9.80 -8.34 4.90
CA GLU A 213 -9.83 -8.18 6.37
C GLU A 213 -8.77 -7.21 6.89
N ALA A 214 -7.55 -7.29 6.36
CA ALA A 214 -6.47 -6.41 6.74
C ALA A 214 -6.85 -4.93 6.56
N LEU A 215 -7.52 -4.62 5.45
CA LEU A 215 -7.96 -3.26 5.17
C LEU A 215 -9.18 -2.85 5.99
N ILE A 216 -10.08 -3.79 6.31
CA ILE A 216 -11.21 -3.54 7.22
C ILE A 216 -10.69 -3.20 8.62
N MET A 217 -9.77 -3.99 9.16
CA MET A 217 -9.14 -3.72 10.46
C MET A 217 -8.43 -2.37 10.47
N GLU A 218 -7.67 -2.06 9.42
CA GLU A 218 -6.96 -0.78 9.29
C GLU A 218 -7.95 0.41 9.29
N MET A 219 -8.97 0.37 8.44
CA MET A 219 -9.85 1.51 8.18
C MET A 219 -10.91 1.72 9.27
N MET A 220 -11.38 0.65 9.91
CA MET A 220 -12.37 0.70 10.98
C MET A 220 -11.74 0.71 12.38
N GLN A 221 -10.43 0.45 12.50
CA GLN A 221 -9.73 0.29 13.78
C GLN A 221 -10.35 -0.79 14.68
N VAL A 222 -10.77 -1.89 14.06
CA VAL A 222 -11.41 -3.03 14.73
C VAL A 222 -10.44 -4.19 14.87
N ASP A 223 -10.67 -5.04 15.87
CA ASP A 223 -9.86 -6.23 16.08
C ASP A 223 -10.36 -7.44 15.28
N GLN A 224 -9.50 -8.46 15.18
CA GLN A 224 -9.83 -9.70 14.47
C GLN A 224 -11.04 -10.41 15.11
N SER A 225 -11.22 -10.34 16.43
CA SER A 225 -12.35 -10.99 17.11
C SER A 225 -13.71 -10.46 16.68
N MET A 226 -13.82 -9.15 16.42
CA MET A 226 -15.04 -8.57 15.88
C MET A 226 -15.33 -9.10 14.47
N LEU A 227 -14.31 -9.14 13.60
CA LEU A 227 -14.46 -9.64 12.23
C LEU A 227 -14.84 -11.12 12.17
N ASP A 228 -14.25 -11.94 13.04
CA ASP A 228 -14.58 -13.36 13.15
C ASP A 228 -16.04 -13.56 13.60
N GLY A 229 -16.52 -12.73 14.54
CA GLY A 229 -17.92 -12.70 14.96
C GLY A 229 -18.87 -12.37 13.81
N VAL A 230 -18.56 -11.33 13.03
CA VAL A 230 -19.35 -10.91 11.87
C VAL A 230 -19.39 -12.00 10.81
N LYS A 231 -18.26 -12.63 10.47
CA LYS A 231 -18.22 -13.74 9.52
C LYS A 231 -19.07 -14.92 9.96
N LYS A 232 -19.00 -15.28 11.24
CA LYS A 232 -19.80 -16.37 11.78
C LYS A 232 -21.29 -16.07 11.67
N ALA A 233 -21.70 -14.84 12.01
CA ALA A 233 -23.08 -14.40 11.83
C ALA A 233 -23.51 -14.43 10.35
N MET A 234 -22.64 -14.00 9.42
CA MET A 234 -22.91 -14.08 7.97
C MET A 234 -23.05 -15.52 7.47
N GLU A 235 -22.21 -16.45 7.94
CA GLU A 235 -22.29 -17.86 7.57
C GLU A 235 -23.58 -18.51 8.08
N GLU A 236 -23.99 -18.19 9.32
CA GLU A 236 -25.25 -18.64 9.91
C GLU A 236 -26.46 -18.09 9.13
N GLU A 237 -26.46 -16.81 8.75
CA GLU A 237 -27.50 -16.24 7.90
C GLU A 237 -27.58 -16.89 6.51
N LEU A 238 -26.43 -17.24 5.90
CA LEU A 238 -26.41 -17.90 4.60
C LEU A 238 -26.99 -19.31 4.68
N LYS A 239 -26.65 -20.08 5.73
CA LYS A 239 -27.23 -21.40 6.00
C LYS A 239 -28.74 -21.33 6.23
N GLU A 240 -29.20 -20.31 6.97
CA GLU A 240 -30.63 -20.09 7.18
C GLU A 240 -31.36 -19.76 5.87
N LYS A 241 -30.78 -18.89 5.03
CA LYS A 241 -31.33 -18.60 3.70
C LYS A 241 -31.39 -19.83 2.80
N GLN A 242 -30.37 -20.69 2.84
CA GLN A 242 -30.37 -21.96 2.09
C GLN A 242 -31.47 -22.89 2.57
N ARG A 243 -31.63 -23.05 3.89
CA ARG A 243 -32.69 -23.85 4.50
C ARG A 243 -34.08 -23.36 4.07
N LEU A 244 -34.32 -22.06 4.09
CA LEU A 244 -35.59 -21.47 3.65
C LEU A 244 -35.83 -21.65 2.14
N ALA A 245 -34.78 -21.53 1.31
CA ALA A 245 -34.88 -21.77 -0.12
C ALA A 245 -35.17 -23.25 -0.43
N GLU A 246 -34.57 -24.19 0.31
CA GLU A 246 -34.85 -25.62 0.22
C GLU A 246 -36.28 -25.95 0.67
N GLU A 247 -36.76 -25.33 1.76
CA GLU A 247 -38.14 -25.49 2.23
C GLU A 247 -39.15 -24.93 1.22
N GLU A 248 -38.88 -23.76 0.63
CA GLU A 248 -39.75 -23.18 -0.40
C GLU A 248 -39.72 -24.02 -1.69
N ALA A 249 -38.56 -24.55 -2.08
CA ALA A 249 -38.45 -25.47 -3.21
C ALA A 249 -39.19 -26.79 -2.93
N ALA A 250 -39.10 -27.32 -1.72
CA ALA A 250 -39.83 -28.51 -1.29
C ALA A 250 -41.34 -28.25 -1.28
N ARG A 251 -41.80 -27.09 -0.79
CA ARG A 251 -43.21 -26.69 -0.83
C ARG A 251 -43.71 -26.56 -2.26
N LYS A 252 -42.98 -25.88 -3.15
CA LYS A 252 -43.33 -25.76 -4.57
C LYS A 252 -43.38 -27.12 -5.26
N LYS A 253 -42.47 -28.03 -4.90
CA LYS A 253 -42.49 -29.41 -5.41
C LYS A 253 -43.71 -30.18 -4.91
N ALA A 254 -44.05 -30.08 -3.62
CA ALA A 254 -45.23 -30.73 -3.05
C ALA A 254 -46.54 -30.16 -3.62
N GLU A 255 -46.62 -28.84 -3.83
CA GLU A 255 -47.75 -28.17 -4.45
C GLU A 255 -47.92 -28.60 -5.91
N ALA A 256 -46.83 -28.75 -6.67
CA ALA A 256 -46.85 -29.26 -8.04
C ALA A 256 -47.16 -30.77 -8.13
N GLU A 257 -46.84 -31.56 -7.10
CA GLU A 257 -47.15 -32.99 -7.05
C GLU A 257 -48.64 -33.26 -6.73
N GLY A 258 -49.33 -32.28 -6.13
CA GLY A 258 -50.73 -32.40 -5.71
C GLY A 258 -50.91 -33.29 -4.47
N PRO A 259 -52.16 -33.48 -3.99
CA PRO A 259 -52.43 -34.37 -2.86
C PRO A 259 -51.94 -35.79 -3.14
N ALA A 260 -51.47 -36.48 -2.09
CA ALA A 260 -51.13 -37.89 -2.20
C ALA A 260 -52.40 -38.73 -2.42
N LEU A 261 -52.30 -39.82 -3.18
CA LEU A 261 -53.42 -40.68 -3.57
C LEU A 261 -54.38 -41.04 -2.41
N LYS A 262 -53.82 -41.38 -1.24
CA LYS A 262 -54.56 -41.73 -0.02
C LYS A 262 -55.30 -40.57 0.65
N ASP A 263 -54.92 -39.34 0.33
CA ASP A 263 -55.45 -38.11 0.90
C ASP A 263 -56.45 -37.43 -0.06
N ILE A 264 -56.69 -38.03 -1.23
CA ILE A 264 -57.73 -37.61 -2.19
C ILE A 264 -59.07 -38.20 -1.73
N PRO A 265 -60.09 -37.37 -1.41
CA PRO A 265 -61.43 -37.85 -1.11
C PRO A 265 -62.00 -38.70 -2.25
N PRO A 266 -62.79 -39.76 -1.99
CA PRO A 266 -63.35 -40.62 -3.04
C PRO A 266 -64.10 -39.85 -4.14
N GLU A 267 -64.83 -38.80 -3.77
CA GLU A 267 -65.54 -37.90 -4.68
C GLU A 267 -64.61 -37.11 -5.62
N ASP A 268 -63.50 -36.58 -5.09
CA ASP A 268 -62.48 -35.87 -5.88
C ASP A 268 -61.65 -36.85 -6.72
N MET A 269 -61.43 -38.08 -6.22
CA MET A 269 -60.73 -39.15 -6.92
C MET A 269 -61.45 -39.51 -8.22
N LEU A 270 -62.77 -39.71 -8.15
CA LEU A 270 -63.60 -39.98 -9.33
C LEU A 270 -63.57 -38.82 -10.32
N GLY A 271 -63.67 -37.57 -9.83
CA GLY A 271 -63.59 -36.38 -10.67
C GLY A 271 -62.24 -36.23 -11.39
N TYR A 272 -61.13 -36.55 -10.71
CA TYR A 272 -59.80 -36.54 -11.32
C TYR A 272 -59.63 -37.68 -12.34
N ILE A 273 -60.12 -38.90 -12.06
CA ILE A 273 -60.05 -40.04 -12.98
C ILE A 273 -60.89 -39.77 -14.25
N GLU A 274 -62.08 -39.21 -14.11
CA GLU A 274 -62.92 -38.80 -15.25
C GLU A 274 -62.21 -37.75 -16.11
N SER A 275 -61.63 -36.72 -15.47
CA SER A 275 -60.86 -35.67 -16.16
C SER A 275 -59.63 -36.22 -16.88
N ILE A 276 -58.94 -37.21 -16.30
CA ILE A 276 -57.81 -37.89 -16.94
C ILE A 276 -58.27 -38.65 -18.18
N ARG A 277 -59.37 -39.41 -18.08
CA ARG A 277 -59.91 -40.17 -19.22
C ARG A 277 -60.35 -39.25 -20.35
N GLU A 278 -61.01 -38.14 -20.04
CA GLU A 278 -61.35 -37.11 -21.01
C GLU A 278 -60.09 -36.58 -21.72
N ILE A 279 -59.02 -36.26 -20.98
CA ILE A 279 -57.75 -35.80 -21.56
C ILE A 279 -57.08 -36.89 -22.44
N MET A 280 -57.14 -38.16 -22.04
CA MET A 280 -56.59 -39.28 -22.82
C MET A 280 -57.42 -39.60 -24.08
N GLU A 281 -58.69 -39.19 -24.14
CA GLU A 281 -59.48 -39.22 -25.36
C GLU A 281 -59.07 -38.13 -26.36
N PHE A 282 -58.51 -37.01 -25.87
CA PHE A 282 -58.06 -35.89 -26.71
C PHE A 282 -56.64 -36.05 -27.27
N SER A 283 -55.72 -36.74 -26.59
CA SER A 283 -54.36 -37.00 -27.07
C SER A 283 -53.84 -38.34 -26.57
N ASP A 284 -53.11 -39.06 -27.43
CA ASP A 284 -52.38 -40.30 -27.12
C ASP A 284 -50.88 -40.06 -26.84
N VAL A 285 -50.42 -38.81 -26.93
CA VAL A 285 -49.03 -38.43 -26.68
C VAL A 285 -48.82 -38.17 -25.19
N GLU A 286 -48.08 -39.07 -24.51
CA GLU A 286 -47.80 -38.99 -23.07
C GLU A 286 -47.39 -37.58 -22.58
N LYS A 287 -46.54 -36.90 -23.34
CA LYS A 287 -46.07 -35.56 -22.98
C LYS A 287 -47.18 -34.51 -23.02
N GLU A 288 -48.11 -34.62 -23.97
CA GLU A 288 -49.26 -33.73 -24.10
C GLU A 288 -50.30 -34.02 -23.00
N ILE A 289 -50.57 -35.31 -22.72
CA ILE A 289 -51.43 -35.75 -21.61
C ILE A 289 -50.92 -35.18 -20.29
N ARG A 290 -49.63 -35.35 -19.98
CA ARG A 290 -49.02 -34.81 -18.75
C ARG A 290 -49.17 -33.29 -18.66
N THR A 291 -48.96 -32.57 -19.76
CA THR A 291 -49.08 -31.11 -19.80
C THR A 291 -50.53 -30.64 -19.60
N MET A 292 -51.50 -31.33 -20.20
CA MET A 292 -52.92 -31.02 -20.05
C MET A 292 -53.42 -31.35 -18.64
N CYS A 293 -53.02 -32.48 -18.07
CA CYS A 293 -53.37 -32.84 -16.70
C CYS A 293 -52.79 -31.86 -15.67
N GLU A 294 -51.56 -31.37 -15.89
CA GLU A 294 -50.94 -30.33 -15.06
C GLU A 294 -51.71 -29.00 -15.14
N GLN A 295 -52.14 -28.58 -16.34
CA GLN A 295 -52.97 -27.38 -16.54
C GLN A 295 -54.35 -27.50 -15.89
N SER A 296 -54.90 -28.71 -15.84
CA SER A 296 -56.18 -29.03 -15.20
C SER A 296 -56.06 -29.29 -13.69
N SER A 297 -54.90 -29.02 -13.08
CA SER A 297 -54.64 -29.21 -11.64
C SER A 297 -54.89 -30.65 -11.15
N ILE A 298 -54.68 -31.63 -12.03
CA ILE A 298 -54.82 -33.05 -11.70
C ILE A 298 -53.58 -33.52 -10.93
N PRO A 299 -53.73 -34.22 -9.78
CA PRO A 299 -52.60 -34.68 -8.98
C PRO A 299 -51.64 -35.55 -9.79
N LYS A 300 -50.34 -35.24 -9.72
CA LYS A 300 -49.31 -35.94 -10.51
C LYS A 300 -49.28 -37.44 -10.23
N SER A 301 -49.57 -37.84 -8.99
CA SER A 301 -49.67 -39.24 -8.58
C SER A 301 -50.70 -40.03 -9.40
N LEU A 302 -51.85 -39.42 -9.74
CA LEU A 302 -52.88 -40.03 -10.59
C LEU A 302 -52.49 -40.02 -12.07
N VAL A 303 -51.87 -38.94 -12.54
CA VAL A 303 -51.36 -38.85 -13.92
C VAL A 303 -50.28 -39.90 -14.18
N ASP A 304 -49.37 -40.12 -13.22
CA ASP A 304 -48.33 -41.15 -13.32
C ASP A 304 -48.94 -42.56 -13.38
N ILE A 305 -49.99 -42.83 -12.58
CA ILE A 305 -50.70 -44.13 -12.62
C ILE A 305 -51.41 -44.30 -13.96
N ALA A 306 -52.16 -43.30 -14.42
CA ALA A 306 -52.91 -43.37 -15.67
C ALA A 306 -52.03 -43.61 -16.91
N VAL A 307 -50.83 -43.04 -16.93
CA VAL A 307 -49.87 -43.20 -18.04
C VAL A 307 -49.10 -44.52 -17.97
N SER A 308 -48.86 -45.06 -16.77
CA SER A 308 -47.99 -46.24 -16.58
C SER A 308 -48.74 -47.55 -16.34
N ASP A 309 -49.95 -47.50 -15.79
CA ASP A 309 -50.71 -48.67 -15.35
C ASP A 309 -52.22 -48.38 -15.33
N ALA A 310 -52.87 -48.55 -16.50
CA ALA A 310 -54.29 -48.29 -16.67
C ALA A 310 -55.17 -49.21 -15.79
N ASP A 311 -54.76 -50.46 -15.57
CA ASP A 311 -55.51 -51.42 -14.74
C ASP A 311 -55.60 -50.94 -13.28
N LYS A 312 -54.53 -50.31 -12.76
CA LYS A 312 -54.55 -49.70 -11.42
C LYS A 312 -55.42 -48.44 -11.32
N LEU A 313 -55.58 -47.69 -12.41
CA LEU A 313 -56.51 -46.56 -12.44
C LEU A 313 -57.96 -47.03 -12.28
N ASP A 314 -58.31 -48.15 -12.92
CA ASP A 314 -59.63 -48.79 -12.83
C ASP A 314 -59.90 -49.41 -11.44
N GLU A 315 -58.87 -49.90 -10.76
CA GLU A 315 -58.97 -50.37 -9.37
C GLU A 315 -59.28 -49.20 -8.42
N LEU A 316 -58.60 -48.06 -8.59
CA LEU A 316 -58.82 -46.86 -7.77
C LEU A 316 -60.20 -46.24 -7.98
N GLU A 317 -60.72 -46.30 -9.20
CA GLU A 317 -62.10 -45.88 -9.49
C GLU A 317 -63.11 -46.75 -8.73
N LYS A 318 -62.97 -48.08 -8.80
CA LYS A 318 -63.87 -49.01 -8.10
C LYS A 318 -63.80 -48.86 -6.58
N GLU A 319 -62.60 -48.65 -6.04
CA GLU A 319 -62.42 -48.40 -4.60
C GLU A 319 -63.06 -47.08 -4.15
N ALA A 320 -63.13 -46.08 -5.04
CA ALA A 320 -63.76 -44.79 -4.76
C ALA A 320 -65.29 -44.79 -4.95
N GLU A 321 -65.84 -45.67 -5.80
CA GLU A 321 -67.30 -45.84 -6.01
C GLU A 321 -68.03 -46.56 -4.85
N GLY A 322 -67.31 -47.36 -4.06
CA GLY A 322 -67.83 -48.07 -2.88
C GLY A 322 -68.17 -49.55 -3.10
#